data_AF-A0A4Y2RG51-F1
#
_entry.id   AF-A0A4Y2RG51-F1
#
_cell.length_a   1.000
_cell.length_b   1.000
_cell.length_c   1.000
_cell.angle_alpha   90.00
_cell.angle_beta   90.00
_cell.angle_gamma   90.00
#
_symmetry.space_group_name_H-M   'P 1'
#
loop_
_entity.id
_entity.type
_entity.pdbx_description
1 polymer ?
#
loop_
_entity_poly.entity_id
_entity_poly.type
_entity_poly.pdbx_seq_one_letter_code
_entity_poly.pdbx_strand_id
1 'polypeptide(L)'
;MKDVFPDKGKCAQILLNSIGESNYNILAALIVPKAPNELPYDDLFKVLENHLAPKRSCLVSQHYFLSTYQKQDSSISDYVADLRRDIAECEFTVACECSKNVSVADIF
;
A
#
# COMPACT_ATOMS: atom_id res chain seq x y z
N MET A 1 -1.04 3.27 14.27
CA MET A 1 -0.84 2.37 15.43
C MET A 1 0.64 2.15 15.75
N LYS A 2 1.55 2.21 14.76
CA LYS A 2 3.01 2.09 14.93
C LYS A 2 3.60 3.06 15.96
N ASP A 3 3.02 4.25 16.10
CA ASP A 3 3.49 5.32 17.00
C ASP A 3 2.59 5.54 18.23
N VAL A 4 1.55 4.70 18.40
CA VAL A 4 0.54 4.88 19.47
C VAL A 4 0.87 4.06 20.72
N PHE A 5 1.57 2.93 20.57
CA PHE A 5 1.97 2.08 21.69
C PHE A 5 3.48 1.77 21.64
N PRO A 6 4.22 1.96 22.74
CA PRO A 6 5.65 1.65 22.80
C PRO A 6 5.92 0.13 22.82
N ASP A 7 4.93 -0.69 23.15
CA ASP A 7 5.04 -2.14 23.26
C ASP A 7 4.56 -2.83 21.96
N LYS A 8 5.52 -3.31 21.16
CA LYS A 8 5.25 -4.01 19.90
C LYS A 8 4.51 -5.34 20.08
N GLY A 9 4.65 -6.01 21.24
CA GLY A 9 3.94 -7.25 21.54
C GLY A 9 2.46 -7.00 21.75
N LYS A 10 2.11 -5.94 22.48
CA LYS A 10 0.70 -5.51 22.63
C LYS A 10 0.09 -5.08 21.30
N CYS A 11 0.83 -4.37 20.44
CA CYS A 11 0.38 -4.03 19.09
C CYS A 11 0.02 -5.28 18.26
N ALA A 12 0.87 -6.31 18.30
CA ALA A 12 0.61 -7.57 17.60
C ALA A 12 -0.67 -8.24 18.09
N GLN A 13 -0.85 -8.35 19.41
CA GLN A 13 -2.07 -8.95 19.99
C GLN A 13 -3.33 -8.17 19.63
N ILE A 14 -3.30 -6.83 19.74
CA ILE A 14 -4.45 -6.00 19.38
C ILE A 14 -4.78 -6.16 17.90
N LEU A 15 -3.78 -6.16 17.01
CA LEU A 15 -3.98 -6.39 15.58
C LEU A 15 -4.68 -7.73 15.34
N LEU A 16 -4.15 -8.82 15.88
CA LEU A 16 -4.69 -10.17 15.69
C LEU A 16 -6.13 -10.29 16.20
N ASN A 17 -6.47 -9.61 17.30
CA ASN A 17 -7.84 -9.58 17.83
C ASN A 17 -8.79 -8.67 17.03
N SER A 18 -8.26 -7.72 16.25
CA SER A 18 -9.05 -6.69 15.57
C SER A 18 -9.28 -6.97 14.08
N ILE A 19 -8.44 -7.79 13.43
CA ILE A 19 -8.52 -8.07 11.98
C ILE A 19 -9.71 -8.98 11.59
N GLY A 20 -10.34 -9.63 12.57
CA GLY A 20 -11.44 -10.58 12.36
C GLY A 20 -10.99 -11.95 11.86
N GLU A 21 -11.91 -12.92 11.91
CA GLU A 21 -11.63 -14.34 11.67
C GLU A 21 -11.08 -14.62 10.26
N SER A 22 -11.68 -14.05 9.22
CA SER A 22 -11.27 -14.30 7.82
C SER A 22 -9.81 -13.90 7.57
N ASN A 23 -9.42 -12.69 7.96
CA ASN A 23 -8.05 -12.20 7.79
C ASN A 23 -7.07 -12.94 8.71
N TYR A 24 -7.48 -13.33 9.92
CA TYR A 24 -6.66 -14.14 10.81
C TYR A 24 -6.33 -15.51 10.18
N ASN A 25 -7.32 -16.19 9.61
CA ASN A 25 -7.13 -17.48 8.95
C ASN A 25 -6.21 -17.37 7.73
N ILE A 26 -6.37 -16.33 6.91
CA ILE A 26 -5.45 -16.03 5.80
C ILE A 26 -4.03 -15.82 6.31
N LEU A 27 -3.87 -14.97 7.34
CA LEU A 27 -2.58 -14.69 7.93
C LEU A 27 -1.91 -15.96 8.46
N ALA A 28 -2.63 -16.79 9.21
CA ALA A 28 -2.15 -18.05 9.73
C ALA A 28 -1.71 -19.01 8.61
N ALA A 29 -2.46 -19.07 7.51
CA ALA A 29 -2.10 -19.88 6.35
C ALA A 29 -0.84 -19.38 5.63
N LEU A 30 -0.62 -18.07 5.57
CA LEU A 30 0.53 -17.46 4.88
C LEU A 30 1.86 -17.61 5.63
N ILE A 31 1.83 -17.82 6.95
CA ILE A 31 3.05 -17.82 7.80
C ILE A 31 3.46 -19.21 8.31
N VAL A 32 2.75 -20.26 7.87
CA VAL A 32 3.09 -21.65 8.20
C VAL A 32 4.59 -21.90 7.92
N PRO A 33 5.33 -22.54 8.85
CA PRO A 33 4.88 -23.30 10.03
C PRO A 33 4.76 -22.50 11.34
N LYS A 34 4.97 -21.18 11.34
CA LYS A 34 4.93 -20.36 12.55
C LYS A 34 3.50 -19.99 12.95
N ALA A 35 3.27 -19.71 14.23
CA ALA A 35 1.98 -19.21 14.69
C ALA A 35 1.90 -17.66 14.59
N PRO A 36 0.73 -17.05 14.33
CA PRO A 36 0.59 -15.59 14.26
C PRO A 36 1.07 -14.88 15.53
N ASN A 37 0.92 -15.52 16.69
CA ASN A 37 1.31 -14.97 17.99
C ASN A 37 2.83 -14.94 18.21
N GLU A 38 3.62 -15.63 17.38
CA GLU A 38 5.08 -15.73 17.52
C GLU A 38 5.81 -14.66 16.70
N LEU A 39 5.12 -13.98 15.78
CA LEU A 39 5.70 -12.98 14.90
C LEU A 39 5.59 -11.58 15.50
N PRO A 40 6.59 -10.71 15.28
CA PRO A 40 6.49 -9.31 15.66
C PRO A 40 5.44 -8.59 14.81
N TYR A 41 4.87 -7.52 15.36
CA TYR A 41 3.87 -6.69 14.67
C TYR A 41 4.31 -6.26 13.26
N ASP A 42 5.58 -5.86 13.09
CA ASP A 42 6.10 -5.38 11.81
C ASP A 42 6.05 -6.46 10.71
N ASP A 43 6.26 -7.73 11.06
CA ASP A 43 6.24 -8.84 10.11
C ASP A 43 4.79 -9.25 9.80
N LEU A 44 3.93 -9.31 10.82
CA LEU A 44 2.48 -9.54 10.64
C LEU A 44 1.87 -8.48 9.71
N PHE A 45 2.21 -7.21 9.93
CA PHE A 45 1.74 -6.11 9.12
C PHE A 45 2.21 -6.25 7.67
N LYS A 46 3.49 -6.55 7.44
CA LYS A 46 4.03 -6.75 6.07
C LYS A 46 3.35 -7.90 5.34
N VAL A 47 3.08 -9.02 6.02
CA VAL A 47 2.39 -10.17 5.40
C VAL A 47 0.99 -9.76 4.95
N LEU A 48 0.23 -9.07 5.81
CA LEU A 48 -1.10 -8.57 5.48
C LEU A 48 -1.07 -7.54 4.36
N GLU A 49 -0.13 -6.58 4.42
CA GLU A 49 0.05 -5.55 3.40
C GLU A 49 0.31 -6.17 2.02
N ASN A 50 1.24 -7.12 1.93
CA ASN A 50 1.56 -7.81 0.68
C ASN A 50 0.38 -8.62 0.11
N HIS A 51 -0.49 -9.16 0.97
CA HIS A 51 -1.62 -9.97 0.54
C HIS A 51 -2.83 -9.12 0.16
N LEU A 52 -3.16 -8.11 0.95
CA LEU A 52 -4.37 -7.29 0.79
C LEU A 52 -4.16 -6.12 -0.19
N ALA A 53 -2.94 -5.60 -0.26
CA ALA A 53 -2.57 -4.49 -1.12
C ALA A 53 -1.23 -4.79 -1.82
N PRO A 54 -1.17 -5.83 -2.68
CA PRO A 54 0.05 -6.16 -3.39
C PRO A 54 0.48 -4.98 -4.25
N LYS A 55 1.77 -4.59 -4.14
CA LYS A 55 2.35 -3.56 -5.02
C LYS A 55 2.14 -3.98 -6.47
N ARG A 56 1.49 -3.13 -7.26
CA ARG A 56 1.30 -3.38 -8.69
C ARG A 56 2.65 -3.32 -9.39
N SER A 57 2.81 -4.10 -10.46
CA SER A 57 3.98 -3.95 -11.33
C SER A 57 3.94 -2.56 -12.00
N CYS A 58 5.09 -1.93 -12.16
CA CYS A 58 5.23 -0.62 -12.80
C CYS A 58 4.48 -0.52 -14.14
N LEU A 59 4.62 -1.52 -15.01
CA LEU A 59 3.92 -1.55 -16.30
C LEU A 59 2.38 -1.51 -16.18
N VAL A 60 1.82 -2.27 -15.23
CA VAL A 60 0.38 -2.30 -14.98
C VAL A 60 -0.10 -0.96 -14.41
N SER A 61 0.66 -0.36 -13.49
CA SER A 61 0.35 0.97 -12.95
C SER A 61 0.35 2.04 -14.03
N GLN A 62 1.36 2.04 -14.91
CA GLN A 62 1.44 2.94 -16.05
C GLN A 62 0.27 2.74 -17.03
N HIS A 63 -0.12 1.49 -17.29
CA HIS A 63 -1.29 1.20 -18.12
C HIS A 63 -2.58 1.76 -17.51
N TYR A 64 -2.81 1.57 -16.20
CA TYR A 64 -3.96 2.16 -15.52
C TYR A 64 -3.96 3.67 -15.60
N PHE A 65 -2.84 4.32 -15.27
CA PHE A 65 -2.71 5.79 -15.34
C PHE A 65 -3.01 6.33 -16.74
N LEU A 66 -2.46 5.73 -17.79
CA LEU A 66 -2.70 6.14 -19.18
C LEU A 66 -4.12 5.82 -19.67
N SER A 67 -4.80 4.89 -19.00
CA SER A 67 -6.20 4.54 -19.29
C SER A 67 -7.19 5.29 -18.42
N THR A 68 -6.74 6.15 -17.51
CA THR A 68 -7.61 6.98 -16.67
C THR A 68 -8.15 8.13 -17.51
N TYR A 69 -9.49 8.23 -17.58
CA TYR A 69 -10.21 9.30 -18.28
C TYR A 69 -11.30 9.87 -17.36
N GLN A 70 -11.66 11.13 -17.59
CA GLN A 70 -12.74 11.77 -16.85
C GLN A 70 -14.07 11.09 -17.19
N LYS A 71 -14.77 10.57 -16.18
CA LYS A 71 -16.09 9.96 -16.35
C LYS A 71 -17.14 11.05 -16.55
N GLN A 72 -18.21 10.70 -17.26
CA GLN A 72 -19.30 11.63 -17.60
C GLN A 72 -19.87 12.37 -16.38
N ASP A 73 -19.97 11.69 -15.24
CA ASP A 73 -20.54 12.23 -14.01
C ASP A 73 -19.49 12.66 -12.96
N SER A 74 -18.20 12.63 -13.30
CA SER A 74 -17.12 13.03 -12.38
C SER A 74 -16.72 14.50 -12.57
N SER A 75 -16.46 15.20 -11.47
CA SER A 75 -15.88 16.54 -11.54
C SER A 75 -14.43 16.49 -12.02
N ILE A 76 -13.92 17.64 -12.47
CA ILE A 76 -12.49 17.75 -12.84
C ILE A 76 -11.60 17.43 -11.62
N SER A 77 -12.02 17.84 -10.43
CA SER A 77 -11.30 17.57 -9.19
C SER A 77 -11.21 16.06 -8.89
N ASP A 78 -12.28 15.31 -9.13
CA ASP A 78 -12.29 13.85 -8.97
C ASP A 78 -11.33 13.18 -9.95
N TYR A 79 -11.34 13.63 -11.21
CA TYR A 79 -10.44 13.13 -12.23
C TYR A 79 -8.96 13.41 -11.90
N VAL A 80 -8.65 14.61 -11.41
CA VAL A 80 -7.29 14.95 -10.96
C VAL A 80 -6.88 14.11 -9.75
N ALA A 81 -7.81 13.85 -8.82
CA ALA A 81 -7.54 12.98 -7.67
C ALA A 81 -7.24 11.53 -8.10
N ASP A 82 -7.97 11.01 -9.08
CA ASP A 82 -7.70 9.68 -9.67
C ASP A 82 -6.32 9.64 -10.32
N LEU A 83 -5.95 10.65 -11.13
CA LEU A 83 -4.62 10.75 -11.74
C LEU A 83 -3.49 10.80 -10.68
N ARG A 84 -3.68 11.59 -9.62
CA ARG A 84 -2.72 11.70 -8.51
C ARG A 84 -2.52 10.39 -7.77
N ARG A 85 -3.59 9.62 -7.56
CA ARG A 85 -3.51 8.29 -6.95
C ARG A 85 -2.74 7.34 -7.85
N ASP A 86 -3.04 7.31 -9.14
CA ASP A 86 -2.53 6.28 -10.04
C ASP A 86 -1.06 6.52 -10.46
N ILE A 87 -0.61 7.79 -10.49
CA ILE A 87 0.78 8.13 -10.84
C ILE A 87 1.81 7.69 -9.78
N ALA A 88 1.39 7.53 -8.52
CA ALA A 88 2.26 7.22 -7.39
C ALA A 88 3.06 5.90 -7.57
N GLU A 89 2.47 4.92 -8.26
CA GLU A 89 3.08 3.61 -8.49
C GLU A 89 3.68 3.47 -9.90
N CYS A 90 3.64 4.52 -10.73
CA CYS A 90 4.11 4.48 -12.13
C CYS A 90 5.63 4.61 -12.27
N GLU A 91 6.34 5.00 -11.21
CA GLU A 91 7.80 5.21 -11.18
C GLU A 91 8.30 6.14 -12.31
N PHE A 92 7.46 7.10 -12.74
CA PHE A 92 7.87 8.13 -13.68
C PHE A 92 8.83 9.10 -13.01
N THR A 93 9.97 9.34 -13.63
CA THR A 93 11.00 10.27 -13.11
C THR A 93 11.42 11.28 -14.16
N VAL A 94 11.70 12.50 -13.71
CA VAL A 94 12.27 13.58 -14.53
C VAL A 94 13.67 13.91 -14.02
N ALA A 95 14.59 14.18 -14.96
CA ALA A 95 15.90 14.71 -14.62
C ALA A 95 15.77 16.20 -14.29
N CYS A 96 16.04 16.57 -13.05
CA CYS A 96 16.12 17.96 -12.64
C CYS A 96 17.48 18.55 -13.03
N GLU A 97 17.53 19.86 -13.30
CA GLU A 97 18.76 20.62 -13.59
C GLU A 97 19.82 20.45 -12.49
N CYS A 98 19.42 20.15 -11.25
CA CYS A 98 20.33 19.86 -10.14
C CYS A 98 20.94 18.44 -10.15
N SER A 99 20.87 17.71 -11.27
CA SER A 99 21.38 16.33 -11.43
C SER A 99 20.73 15.30 -10.51
N LYS A 100 19.48 15.55 -10.09
CA LYS A 100 18.66 14.61 -9.31
C LYS A 100 17.50 14.12 -10.15
N ASN A 101 17.21 12.82 -10.08
CA ASN A 101 15.95 12.28 -10.58
C ASN A 101 14.86 12.56 -9.56
N VAL A 102 13.75 13.16 -10.02
CA VAL A 102 12.60 13.47 -9.18
C VAL A 102 11.41 12.67 -9.67
N SER A 103 10.68 12.06 -8.74
CA SER A 103 9.43 11.36 -9.07
C SER A 103 8.40 12.38 -9.56
N VAL A 104 7.74 12.09 -10.69
CA VAL A 104 6.66 12.94 -11.20
C VAL A 104 5.51 12.99 -10.18
N ALA A 105 5.27 11.90 -9.44
CA ALA A 105 4.23 11.84 -8.43
C ALA A 105 4.44 12.85 -7.28
N ASP A 106 5.68 13.25 -7.00
CA ASP A 106 5.98 14.21 -5.92
C ASP A 106 5.76 15.67 -6.34
N ILE A 107 5.69 15.94 -7.65
CA ILE A 107 5.53 17.30 -8.21
C ILE A 107 4.08 17.55 -8.69
N PHE A 108 3.33 16.48 -8.96
CA PHE A 108 1.97 16.52 -9.53
C PHE A 108 0.87 16.84 -8.49
#